data_AF-A0A9D6MLD9-F1
#
_entry.id   AF-A0A9D6MLD9-F1
#
_cell.length_a   1.000
_cell.length_b   1.000
_cell.length_c   1.000
_cell.angle_alpha   90.00
_cell.angle_beta   90.00
_cell.angle_gamma   90.00
#
_symmetry.space_group_name_H-M   'P 1'
#
loop_
_entity.id
_entity.type
_entity.pdbx_description
1 polymer ?
#
loop_
_entity_poly.entity_id
_entity_poly.type
_entity_poly.pdbx_seq_one_letter_code
_entity_poly.pdbx_strand_id
1 'polypeptide(L)'
;MRRTSAVLRFVFVMAVAVWLGTVVSFSFVVLPAIHRMSEPGNAARLLRHLFPRYYLACIVCGFIALASVSAARSAGLPIAEALRLALPVAGGLVCSLVSQYVLLPRLRALPSRDDERYLRLHALSSMLNSTVLALLLLAVAGAVMR
;
A
#
# COMPACT_ATOMS: atom_id res chain seq x y z
N MET A 1 29.87 -3.30 -10.04
CA MET A 1 28.87 -4.10 -9.29
C MET A 1 28.43 -3.44 -7.98
N ARG A 2 29.33 -3.09 -7.03
CA ARG A 2 28.95 -2.48 -5.73
C ARG A 2 28.08 -1.20 -5.80
N ARG A 3 28.36 -0.26 -6.72
CA ARG A 3 27.55 0.98 -6.85
C ARG A 3 26.12 0.72 -7.33
N THR A 4 25.94 -0.15 -8.32
CA THR A 4 24.63 -0.49 -8.89
C THR A 4 23.70 -1.11 -7.84
N SER A 5 24.21 -2.04 -7.03
CA SER A 5 23.43 -2.64 -5.94
C SER A 5 23.04 -1.62 -4.86
N ALA A 6 23.90 -0.63 -4.57
CA ALA A 6 23.59 0.42 -3.60
C ALA A 6 22.47 1.35 -4.08
N VAL A 7 22.51 1.75 -5.36
CA VAL A 7 21.46 2.59 -5.97
C VAL A 7 20.12 1.85 -5.97
N LEU A 8 20.09 0.58 -6.40
CA LEU A 8 18.86 -0.20 -6.43
C LEU A 8 18.26 -0.41 -5.03
N ARG A 9 19.11 -0.62 -4.02
CA ARG A 9 18.67 -0.71 -2.62
C ARG A 9 18.13 0.62 -2.12
N PHE A 10 18.77 1.74 -2.47
CA PHE A 10 18.27 3.07 -2.13
C PHE A 10 16.89 3.32 -2.74
N VAL A 11 16.71 3.03 -4.04
CA VAL A 11 15.41 3.18 -4.72
C VAL A 11 14.35 2.29 -4.06
N PHE A 12 14.68 1.04 -3.73
CA PHE A 12 13.79 0.14 -3.00
C PHE A 12 13.34 0.75 -1.65
N VAL A 13 14.28 1.19 -0.82
CA VAL A 13 13.98 1.75 0.50
C VAL A 13 13.14 3.01 0.38
N MET A 14 13.44 3.90 -0.58
CA MET A 14 12.66 5.11 -0.82
C MET A 14 11.23 4.78 -1.27
N ALA A 15 11.05 3.83 -2.19
CA ALA A 15 9.73 3.41 -2.65
C ALA A 15 8.89 2.84 -1.49
N VAL A 16 9.48 1.97 -0.67
CA VAL A 16 8.82 1.41 0.52
C VAL A 16 8.52 2.49 1.56
N ALA A 17 9.44 3.43 1.79
CA ALA A 17 9.23 4.52 2.75
C ALA A 17 8.11 5.48 2.32
N VAL A 18 8.06 5.87 1.04
CA VAL A 18 6.98 6.70 0.48
C VAL A 18 5.64 5.97 0.58
N TRP A 19 5.62 4.68 0.27
CA TRP A 19 4.41 3.87 0.41
C TRP A 19 3.95 3.79 1.86
N LEU A 20 4.85 3.46 2.79
CA LEU A 20 4.56 3.38 4.22
C LEU A 20 4.04 4.71 4.75
N GLY A 21 4.71 5.82 4.42
CA GLY A 21 4.27 7.16 4.77
C GLY A 21 2.88 7.48 4.22
N THR A 22 2.62 7.12 2.97
CA THR A 22 1.30 7.30 2.34
C THR A 22 0.21 6.54 3.11
N VAL A 23 0.43 5.27 3.43
CA VAL A 23 -0.53 4.44 4.18
C VAL A 23 -0.75 5.02 5.59
N VAL A 24 0.31 5.35 6.31
CA VAL A 24 0.24 5.90 7.68
C VAL A 24 -0.47 7.25 7.68
N SER A 25 -0.01 8.21 6.88
CA SER A 25 -0.60 9.54 6.80
C SER A 25 -2.06 9.47 6.37
N PHE A 26 -2.40 8.65 5.38
CA PHE A 26 -3.78 8.55 4.93
C PHE A 26 -4.69 7.91 5.99
N SER A 27 -4.24 6.84 6.63
CA SER A 27 -5.05 6.06 7.58
C SER A 27 -5.25 6.77 8.92
N PHE A 28 -4.22 7.44 9.44
CA PHE A 28 -4.23 8.00 10.80
C PHE A 28 -4.38 9.52 10.85
N VAL A 29 -4.13 10.23 9.75
CA VAL A 29 -4.20 11.70 9.71
C VAL A 29 -5.30 12.17 8.78
N VAL A 30 -5.22 11.83 7.49
CA VAL A 30 -6.13 12.36 6.46
C VAL A 30 -7.55 11.85 6.66
N LEU A 31 -7.74 10.53 6.77
CA LEU A 31 -9.08 9.93 6.90
C LEU A 31 -9.79 10.40 8.19
N PRO A 32 -9.14 10.41 9.38
CA PRO A 32 -9.77 10.93 10.60
C PRO A 32 -10.00 12.45 10.58
N ALA A 33 -9.14 13.25 9.91
CA ALA A 33 -9.37 14.68 9.74
C ALA A 33 -10.60 14.96 8.87
N ILE A 34 -10.73 14.26 7.74
CA ILE A 34 -11.89 14.40 6.84
C ILE A 34 -13.18 14.05 7.55
N HIS A 35 -13.22 12.95 8.30
CA HIS A 35 -14.42 12.55 9.05
C HIS A 35 -14.78 13.54 10.17
N ARG A 36 -13.79 14.18 10.81
CA ARG A 36 -14.04 15.18 11.87
C ARG A 36 -14.52 16.53 11.36
N MET A 37 -14.03 16.97 10.19
CA MET A 37 -14.30 18.32 9.66
C MET A 37 -15.51 18.39 8.74
N SER A 38 -16.02 17.25 8.26
CA SER A 38 -17.07 17.25 7.23
C SER A 38 -18.46 17.18 7.84
N GLU A 39 -19.36 18.03 7.36
CA GLU A 39 -20.81 17.82 7.51
C GLU A 39 -21.23 16.43 6.97
N PRO A 40 -22.33 15.84 7.49
CA PRO A 40 -22.85 14.56 7.03
C PRO A 40 -22.98 14.53 5.49
N GLY A 41 -22.23 13.63 4.84
CA GLY A 41 -22.24 13.46 3.38
C GLY A 41 -21.09 14.11 2.59
N ASN A 42 -20.42 15.15 3.11
CA ASN A 42 -19.31 15.81 2.40
C ASN A 42 -18.02 14.98 2.41
N ALA A 43 -17.73 14.30 3.52
CA ALA A 43 -16.59 13.38 3.65
C ALA A 43 -16.60 12.29 2.58
N ALA A 44 -17.76 11.67 2.35
CA ALA A 44 -17.93 10.60 1.37
C ALA A 44 -17.56 11.07 -0.04
N ARG A 45 -17.97 12.28 -0.41
CA ARG A 45 -17.70 12.87 -1.73
C ARG A 45 -16.22 13.15 -1.92
N LEU A 46 -15.55 13.69 -0.91
CA LEU A 46 -14.11 13.93 -0.97
C LEU A 46 -13.32 12.62 -1.08
N LEU A 47 -13.66 11.64 -0.24
CA LEU A 47 -12.99 10.34 -0.22
C LEU A 47 -13.16 9.55 -1.53
N ARG A 48 -14.28 9.69 -2.23
CA ARG A 48 -14.46 9.11 -3.58
C ARG A 48 -13.38 9.56 -4.57
N HIS A 49 -12.85 10.77 -4.43
CA HIS A 49 -11.80 11.31 -5.29
C HIS A 49 -10.39 11.01 -4.77
N LEU A 50 -10.23 10.87 -3.45
CA LEU A 50 -8.93 10.61 -2.82
C LEU A 50 -8.53 9.13 -2.89
N PHE A 51 -9.46 8.19 -2.62
CA PHE A 51 -9.14 6.76 -2.60
C PHE A 51 -8.46 6.25 -3.89
N PRO A 52 -8.92 6.61 -5.10
CA PRO A 52 -8.26 6.17 -6.32
C PRO A 52 -6.80 6.64 -6.42
N ARG A 53 -6.52 7.89 -6.05
CA ARG A 53 -5.17 8.46 -6.08
C ARG A 53 -4.27 7.86 -5.00
N TYR A 54 -4.84 7.64 -3.81
CA TYR A 54 -4.19 6.96 -2.70
C TYR A 54 -3.71 5.56 -3.12
N TYR A 55 -4.61 4.73 -3.64
CA TYR A 55 -4.23 3.38 -4.06
C TYR A 55 -3.28 3.38 -5.26
N LEU A 56 -3.42 4.35 -6.19
CA LEU A 56 -2.48 4.47 -7.30
C LEU A 56 -1.06 4.76 -6.81
N ALA A 57 -0.88 5.66 -5.84
CA ALA A 57 0.43 5.93 -5.24
C ALA A 57 1.03 4.65 -4.61
N CYS A 58 0.23 3.90 -3.85
CA CYS A 58 0.63 2.60 -3.29
C CYS A 58 1.07 1.61 -4.37
N ILE A 59 0.29 1.48 -5.44
CA ILE A 59 0.56 0.57 -6.57
C ILE A 59 1.86 0.95 -7.28
N VAL A 60 2.05 2.24 -7.58
CA VAL A 60 3.27 2.74 -8.23
C VAL A 60 4.50 2.45 -7.38
N CYS A 61 4.46 2.74 -6.08
CA CYS A 61 5.56 2.42 -5.17
C CYS A 61 5.85 0.92 -5.13
N GLY A 62 4.82 0.08 -5.11
CA GLY A 62 4.98 -1.38 -5.13
C GLY A 62 5.68 -1.89 -6.38
N PHE A 63 5.30 -1.39 -7.55
CA PHE A 63 5.99 -1.73 -8.81
C PHE A 63 7.44 -1.25 -8.84
N ILE A 64 7.72 -0.02 -8.38
CA ILE A 64 9.09 0.50 -8.31
C ILE A 64 9.96 -0.35 -7.38
N ALA A 65 9.42 -0.74 -6.21
CA ALA A 65 10.13 -1.58 -5.26
C ALA A 65 10.42 -2.98 -5.83
N LEU A 66 9.45 -3.64 -6.46
CA LEU A 66 9.65 -4.94 -7.10
C LEU A 66 10.63 -4.85 -8.27
N ALA A 67 10.52 -3.84 -9.12
CA ALA A 67 11.46 -3.62 -10.22
C ALA A 67 12.90 -3.44 -9.70
N SER A 68 13.07 -2.72 -8.59
CA SER A 68 14.37 -2.53 -7.95
C SER A 68 14.96 -3.84 -7.44
N VAL A 69 14.15 -4.71 -6.82
CA VAL A 69 14.59 -6.03 -6.35
C VAL A 69 14.93 -6.95 -7.53
N SER A 70 14.11 -6.96 -8.58
CA SER A 70 14.36 -7.75 -9.79
C SER A 70 15.66 -7.32 -10.49
N ALA A 71 15.89 -6.01 -10.64
CA ALA A 71 17.14 -5.50 -11.19
C ALA A 71 18.34 -5.84 -10.29
N ALA A 72 18.19 -5.78 -8.97
CA ALA A 72 19.24 -6.16 -8.02
C ALA A 72 19.54 -7.66 -8.11
N ARG A 73 18.51 -8.49 -8.31
CA ARG A 73 18.64 -9.93 -8.54
C ARG A 73 19.43 -10.25 -9.79
N SER A 74 19.16 -9.55 -10.90
CA SER A 74 19.96 -9.65 -12.13
C SER A 74 21.40 -9.17 -11.96
N ALA A 75 21.65 -8.26 -11.01
CA ALA A 75 22.98 -7.76 -10.66
C ALA A 75 23.73 -8.62 -9.61
N GLY A 76 23.17 -9.76 -9.20
CA GLY A 76 23.83 -10.73 -8.30
C GLY A 76 23.32 -10.75 -6.86
N LEU A 77 22.18 -10.13 -6.54
CA LEU A 77 21.55 -10.26 -5.21
C LEU A 77 21.21 -11.74 -4.93
N PRO A 78 21.56 -12.29 -3.74
CA PRO A 78 21.18 -13.65 -3.38
C PRO A 78 19.67 -13.87 -3.42
N ILE A 79 19.22 -15.05 -3.84
CA ILE A 79 17.78 -15.35 -3.99
C ILE A 79 17.04 -15.23 -2.65
N ALA A 80 17.64 -15.66 -1.54
CA ALA A 80 17.05 -15.55 -0.21
C ALA A 80 16.80 -14.09 0.19
N GLU A 81 17.77 -13.20 -0.07
CA GLU A 81 17.62 -11.76 0.20
C GLU A 81 16.57 -11.14 -0.74
N ALA A 82 16.57 -11.52 -2.02
CA ALA A 82 15.57 -11.06 -2.98
C ALA A 82 14.14 -11.46 -2.54
N LEU A 83 13.92 -12.71 -2.13
CA LEU A 83 12.61 -13.18 -1.66
C LEU A 83 12.17 -12.49 -0.38
N ARG A 84 13.09 -12.29 0.57
CA ARG A 84 12.83 -11.58 1.82
C ARG A 84 12.34 -10.14 1.59
N LEU A 85 12.86 -9.45 0.57
CA LEU A 85 12.43 -8.11 0.19
C LEU A 85 11.17 -8.12 -0.69
N ALA A 86 11.08 -9.05 -1.65
CA ALA A 86 10.02 -9.07 -2.64
C ALA A 86 8.69 -9.60 -2.08
N LEU A 87 8.69 -10.62 -1.22
CA LEU A 87 7.45 -11.25 -0.75
C LEU A 87 6.53 -10.28 -0.01
N PRO A 88 7.00 -9.48 0.97
CA PRO A 88 6.12 -8.53 1.65
C PRO A 88 5.61 -7.43 0.72
N VAL A 89 6.47 -6.92 -0.18
CA VAL A 89 6.11 -5.90 -1.18
C VAL A 89 5.07 -6.44 -2.17
N ALA A 90 5.25 -7.66 -2.67
CA ALA A 90 4.30 -8.30 -3.58
C ALA A 90 2.95 -8.54 -2.89
N GLY A 91 2.95 -9.01 -1.64
CA GLY A 91 1.72 -9.16 -0.85
C GLY A 91 1.00 -7.82 -0.67
N GLY A 92 1.72 -6.76 -0.29
CA GLY A 92 1.14 -5.43 -0.13
C GLY A 92 0.59 -4.86 -1.44
N LEU A 93 1.24 -5.18 -2.57
CA LEU A 93 0.83 -4.73 -3.89
C LEU A 93 -0.46 -5.42 -4.30
N VAL A 94 -0.55 -6.73 -4.11
CA VAL A 94 -1.78 -7.50 -4.34
C VAL A 94 -2.92 -6.96 -3.50
N CYS A 95 -2.71 -6.72 -2.20
CA CYS A 95 -3.73 -6.10 -1.35
C CYS A 95 -4.18 -4.74 -1.90
N SER A 96 -3.26 -3.89 -2.32
CA SER A 96 -3.57 -2.57 -2.87
C SER A 96 -4.34 -2.64 -4.20
N LEU A 97 -3.99 -3.57 -5.08
CA LEU A 97 -4.70 -3.85 -6.33
C LEU A 97 -6.12 -4.35 -6.05
N VAL A 98 -6.28 -5.30 -5.13
CA VAL A 98 -7.60 -5.82 -4.72
C VAL A 98 -8.45 -4.71 -4.12
N SER A 99 -7.89 -3.88 -3.24
CA SER A 99 -8.60 -2.73 -2.66
C SER A 99 -9.07 -1.74 -3.72
N GLN A 100 -8.21 -1.38 -4.68
CA GLN A 100 -8.52 -0.42 -5.74
C GLN A 100 -9.56 -0.95 -6.74
N TYR A 101 -9.36 -2.16 -7.26
CA TYR A 101 -10.07 -2.65 -8.44
C TYR A 101 -11.23 -3.60 -8.11
N VAL A 102 -11.26 -4.18 -6.90
CA VAL A 102 -12.31 -5.10 -6.49
C VAL A 102 -13.16 -4.51 -5.38
N LEU A 103 -12.53 -4.06 -4.29
CA LEU A 103 -13.26 -3.66 -3.08
C LEU A 103 -13.89 -2.27 -3.21
N LEU A 104 -13.15 -1.29 -3.72
CA LEU A 104 -13.63 0.08 -3.87
C LEU A 104 -14.85 0.18 -4.82
N PRO A 105 -14.89 -0.48 -5.99
CA PRO A 105 -16.08 -0.49 -6.84
C PRO A 105 -17.28 -1.18 -6.17
N ARG A 106 -17.06 -2.31 -5.50
CA ARG A 106 -18.13 -3.03 -4.79
C ARG A 106 -18.73 -2.21 -3.65
N LEU A 107 -17.89 -1.51 -2.87
CA LEU A 107 -18.34 -0.60 -1.82
C LEU A 107 -19.17 0.57 -2.36
N ARG A 108 -18.87 1.05 -3.57
CA ARG A 108 -19.59 2.16 -4.22
C ARG A 108 -20.92 1.74 -4.84
N ALA A 109 -21.05 0.47 -5.21
CA ALA A 109 -22.27 -0.07 -5.80
C ALA A 109 -23.37 -0.37 -4.77
N LEU A 110 -23.02 -0.42 -3.48
CA LEU A 110 -24.00 -0.68 -2.41
C LEU A 110 -24.83 0.57 -2.09
N PRO A 111 -26.15 0.42 -1.87
CA PRO A 111 -27.09 1.54 -1.77
C PRO A 111 -27.00 2.29 -0.44
N SER A 112 -26.60 1.61 0.65
CA SER A 112 -26.50 2.20 1.98
C SER A 112 -25.21 1.79 2.69
N ARG A 113 -24.76 2.65 3.60
CA ARG A 113 -23.65 2.37 4.52
C ARG A 113 -24.06 1.47 5.69
N ASP A 114 -25.35 1.40 5.97
CA ASP A 114 -25.91 0.57 7.05
C ASP A 114 -26.20 -0.87 6.58
N ASP A 115 -25.99 -1.15 5.29
CA ASP A 115 -26.08 -2.50 4.73
C ASP A 115 -25.00 -3.40 5.36
N GLU A 116 -25.37 -4.58 5.88
CA GLU A 116 -24.42 -5.54 6.42
C GLU A 116 -23.30 -5.88 5.44
N ARG A 117 -23.58 -5.94 4.14
CA ARG A 117 -22.58 -6.20 3.11
C ARG A 117 -21.57 -5.05 3.04
N TYR A 118 -22.03 -3.81 3.19
CA TYR A 118 -21.16 -2.64 3.22
C TYR A 118 -20.22 -2.72 4.41
N LEU A 119 -20.76 -2.99 5.60
CA LEU A 119 -19.97 -3.12 6.83
C LEU A 119 -18.91 -4.23 6.71
N ARG A 120 -19.27 -5.39 6.17
CA ARG A 120 -18.32 -6.50 5.93
C ARG A 120 -17.22 -6.12 4.94
N LEU A 121 -17.57 -5.53 3.80
CA LEU A 121 -16.57 -5.10 2.80
C LEU A 121 -15.69 -3.97 3.33
N HIS A 122 -16.26 -3.06 4.12
CA HIS A 122 -15.52 -1.96 4.73
C HIS A 122 -14.52 -2.49 5.76
N ALA A 123 -14.94 -3.42 6.63
CA ALA A 123 -14.06 -4.10 7.57
C ALA A 123 -12.95 -4.87 6.84
N LEU A 124 -13.27 -5.59 5.76
CA LEU A 124 -12.28 -6.27 4.92
C LEU A 124 -11.29 -5.29 4.30
N SER A 125 -11.76 -4.12 3.83
CA SER A 125 -10.89 -3.06 3.29
C SER A 125 -9.92 -2.53 4.34
N SER A 126 -10.42 -2.27 5.55
CA SER A 126 -9.60 -1.83 6.68
C SER A 126 -8.59 -2.89 7.09
N MET A 127 -8.98 -4.18 7.10
CA MET A 127 -8.09 -5.29 7.38
C MET A 127 -6.96 -5.39 6.34
N LEU A 128 -7.28 -5.31 5.05
CA LEU A 128 -6.26 -5.30 3.98
C LEU A 128 -5.28 -4.14 4.13
N ASN A 129 -5.75 -2.96 4.52
CA ASN A 129 -4.89 -1.80 4.75
C ASN A 129 -3.92 -2.03 5.93
N SER A 130 -4.41 -2.63 7.03
CA SER A 130 -3.56 -3.05 8.15
C SER A 130 -2.56 -4.14 7.75
N THR A 131 -2.97 -5.08 6.88
CA THR A 131 -2.08 -6.10 6.31
C THR A 131 -0.97 -5.45 5.46
N VAL A 132 -1.31 -4.47 4.61
CA VAL A 132 -0.30 -3.70 3.86
C VAL A 132 0.69 -3.05 4.81
N LEU A 133 0.22 -2.40 5.89
CA LEU A 133 1.11 -1.77 6.87
C LEU A 133 2.10 -2.78 7.49
N ALA A 134 1.61 -3.94 7.92
CA ALA A 134 2.44 -5.01 8.49
C ALA A 134 3.48 -5.52 7.47
N LEU A 135 3.08 -5.73 6.21
CA LEU A 135 3.97 -6.18 5.15
C LEU A 135 5.04 -5.13 4.80
N LEU A 136 4.70 -3.84 4.82
CA LEU A 136 5.69 -2.78 4.62
C LEU A 136 6.69 -2.70 5.76
N LEU A 137 6.25 -2.89 7.01
CA LEU A 137 7.17 -3.00 8.15
C LEU A 137 8.11 -4.20 8.01
N LEU A 138 7.60 -5.35 7.54
CA LEU A 138 8.43 -6.52 7.24
C LEU A 138 9.43 -6.24 6.11
N ALA A 139 9.04 -5.51 5.06
CA ALA A 139 9.94 -5.10 3.98
C ALA A 139 11.06 -4.17 4.50
N VAL A 140 10.73 -3.21 5.37
CA VAL A 140 11.71 -2.32 6.02
C VAL A 140 12.64 -3.13 6.91
N ALA A 141 12.11 -4.00 7.76
CA ALA A 141 12.90 -4.88 8.63
C ALA A 141 13.82 -5.79 7.80
N GLY A 142 13.33 -6.30 6.66
CA GLY A 142 14.12 -7.05 5.68
C GLY A 142 15.26 -6.25 5.05
N ALA A 143 15.03 -4.96 4.80
CA ALA A 143 16.04 -4.06 4.24
C ALA A 143 17.10 -3.62 5.27
N VAL A 144 16.75 -3.56 6.56
CA VAL A 144 17.63 -3.09 7.64
C VAL A 144 18.45 -4.22 8.26
N MET A 145 17.82 -5.32 8.65
CA MET A 145 18.47 -6.44 9.32
C MET A 145 19.12 -7.33 8.26
N ARG A 146 20.44 -7.22 8.05
CA ARG A 146 21.15 -8.09 7.09
C ARG A 146 21.24 -9.51 7.61
#